data_AF-A0A451CR66-F1
#
_entry.id   AF-A0A451CR66-F1
#
_cell.length_a   1.000
_cell.length_b   1.000
_cell.length_c   1.000
_cell.angle_alpha   90.00
_cell.angle_beta   90.00
_cell.angle_gamma   90.00
#
_symmetry.space_group_name_H-M   'P 1'
#
loop_
_entity.id
_entity.type
_entity.pdbx_description
1 polymer ?
#
loop_
_entity_poly.entity_id
_entity_poly.type
_entity_poly.pdbx_seq_one_letter_code
_entity_poly.pdbx_strand_id
1 'polypeptide(L)' 'MMRYKGYLSKVEFDNLANIFHGEVVNIRGVITFQGRTNEP' A
#
# COMPACT_ATOMS: atom_id res chain seq x y z
N MET A 1 -10.21 -3.10 -5.48
CA MET A 1 -10.27 -3.41 -4.03
C MET A 1 -9.49 -4.70 -3.79
N MET A 2 -8.39 -4.68 -3.05
CA MET A 2 -7.55 -5.86 -2.82
C MET A 2 -7.60 -6.29 -1.36
N ARG A 3 -7.59 -7.61 -1.12
CA ARG A 3 -7.53 -8.20 0.21
C ARG A 3 -6.23 -8.97 0.39
N TYR A 4 -5.53 -8.75 1.48
CA TYR A 4 -4.30 -9.49 1.83
C TYR A 4 -4.17 -9.64 3.33
N LYS A 5 -4.02 -10.87 3.84
CA LYS A 5 -3.84 -11.16 5.29
C LYS A 5 -4.86 -10.44 6.20
N GLY A 6 -6.14 -10.37 5.77
CA GLY A 6 -7.20 -9.69 6.52
C GLY A 6 -7.23 -8.16 6.34
N TYR A 7 -6.23 -7.57 5.68
CA TYR A 7 -6.24 -6.17 5.29
C TYR A 7 -7.06 -5.94 4.03
N LEU A 8 -7.79 -4.83 4.02
CA LEU A 8 -8.56 -4.35 2.89
C LEU A 8 -7.89 -3.09 2.36
N SER A 9 -7.69 -3.01 1.05
CA SER A 9 -7.10 -1.84 0.41
C SER A 9 -7.91 -1.32 -0.77
N LYS A 10 -7.84 -0.01 -0.92
CA LYS A 10 -8.25 0.74 -2.10
C LYS A 10 -6.97 1.13 -2.85
N VAL A 11 -6.94 0.90 -4.15
CA VAL A 11 -5.80 1.28 -5.00
C VAL A 11 -6.36 2.06 -6.17
N GLU A 12 -5.77 3.21 -6.43
CA GLU A 12 -6.11 4.09 -7.54
C GLU A 12 -4.82 4.45 -8.29
N PHE A 13 -4.94 4.63 -9.60
CA PHE A 13 -3.83 5.09 -10.41
C PHE A 13 -3.94 6.61 -10.59
N ASP A 14 -2.89 7.33 -10.24
CA ASP A 14 -2.77 8.76 -10.47
C ASP A 14 -2.08 9.00 -11.82
N ASN A 15 -2.85 9.43 -12.81
CA ASN A 15 -2.33 9.70 -14.15
C ASN A 15 -1.35 10.89 -14.20
N LEU A 16 -1.46 11.86 -13.29
CA LEU A 16 -0.60 13.04 -13.28
C LEU A 16 0.77 12.72 -12.67
N ALA A 17 0.77 11.94 -11.59
CA ALA A 17 2.00 11.51 -10.93
C ALA A 17 2.59 10.22 -11.55
N ASN A 18 1.83 9.53 -12.42
CA ASN A 18 2.18 8.25 -13.04
C ASN A 18 2.57 7.17 -11.99
N ILE A 19 1.79 7.09 -10.91
CA ILE A 19 2.01 6.15 -9.80
C ILE A 19 0.70 5.50 -9.36
N PHE A 20 0.81 4.37 -8.67
CA PHE A 20 -0.31 3.77 -7.93
C PHE A 20 -0.32 4.27 -6.49
N HIS A 21 -1.45 4.83 -6.07
CA HIS A 21 -1.71 5.22 -4.70
C HIS A 21 -2.60 4.16 -4.04
N GLY A 22 -2.13 3.59 -2.93
CA GLY A 22 -2.84 2.56 -2.17
C GLY A 22 -3.12 3.01 -0.74
N GLU A 23 -4.37 2.86 -0.30
CA GLU A 23 -4.80 3.11 1.08
C GLU A 23 -5.27 1.79 1.71
N VAL A 24 -4.80 1.51 2.94
CA VAL A 24 -5.29 0.39 3.75
C VAL A 24 -6.35 0.91 4.70
N VAL A 25 -7.55 0.35 4.61
CA VAL A 25 -8.73 0.82 5.35
C VAL A 25 -9.12 -0.17 6.45
N ASN A 26 -9.85 0.32 7.45
CA ASN A 26 -10.41 -0.48 8.56
C ASN A 26 -9.36 -1.22 9.40
N ILE A 27 -8.23 -0.59 9.70
CA ILE A 27 -7.19 -1.16 10.57
C ILE A 27 -7.21 -0.52 11.95
N ARG A 28 -7.07 -1.35 13.00
CA ARG A 28 -6.72 -0.93 14.37
C ARG A 28 -5.34 -1.49 14.73
N GLY A 29 -4.37 -1.28 13.85
CA GLY A 29 -3.03 -1.85 13.95
C GLY A 29 -1.98 -0.96 13.29
N VAL A 30 -0.71 -1.28 13.51
CA VAL A 30 0.43 -0.55 12.94
C VAL A 30 0.95 -1.30 11.72
N ILE A 31 1.11 -0.60 10.60
CA ILE A 31 1.81 -1.12 9.43
C ILE A 31 3.27 -0.66 9.54
N THR A 32 4.19 -1.63 9.65
CA THR A 32 5.63 -1.36 9.67
C THR A 32 6.25 -1.87 8.38
N PHE A 33 6.88 -0.98 7.62
CA PHE A 33 7.71 -1.35 6.49
C PHE A 33 9.18 -1.39 6.94
N GLN A 34 9.87 -2.46 6.61
CA GLN A 34 11.32 -2.57 6.80
C GLN A 34 11.93 -2.94 5.45
N GLY A 35 12.70 -2.01 4.88
CA GLY A 35 13.49 -2.25 3.69
C GLY A 35 14.96 -2.38 4.08
N ARG A 36 15.68 -3.29 3.42
CA ARG A 36 17.13 -3.17 3.29
C ARG A 36 17.36 -2.51 1.96
N THR A 37 17.61 -1.20 1.95
CA THR A 37 18.08 -0.57 0.71
C THR A 37 19.42 -1.19 0.38
N ASN A 38 19.51 -1.79 -0.81
CA ASN A 38 20.64 -1.78 -1.75
C ASN A 38 20.34 -2.87 -2.79
N GLU A 39 19.42 -2.58 -3.72
CA GLU A 39 19.38 -3.29 -5.01
C GLU A 39 19.92 -2.31 -6.07
N PRO A 40 20.92 -2.70 -6.88
CA PRO A 40 21.48 -1.87 -7.95
C PRO A 40 20.51 -1.63 -9.11
#